data_AF-A0A3N4I8S5-F1
#
_entry.id   AF-A0A3N4I8S5-F1
#
_cell.length_a   1.000
_cell.length_b   1.000
_cell.length_c   1.000
_cell.angle_alpha   90.00
_cell.angle_beta   90.00
_cell.angle_gamma   90.00
#
_symmetry.space_group_name_H-M   'P 1'
#
loop_
_entity.id
_entity.type
_entity.pdbx_description
1 polymer ?
#
loop_
_entity_poly.entity_id
_entity_poly.type
_entity_poly.pdbx_seq_one_letter_code
_entity_poly.pdbx_strand_id
1 'polypeptide(L)'
;MSHPEIETFTLLEADYSLLSTSIQDQLDNLISSTSQLEEAFSEARRLLEQMHLRLQAIPNTLRQPLTAKYRTDSRTLDEQYKQFQQFRSTKPSDLRTVRVQSNSAAQLQRDQLLVVDSRIQNSTASLQRSQRLAQESESIGADVLQELRCQRETIERTGTGLQKSEGALERSMKSIKELGKGWFRF
;
A
#
# COMPACT_ATOMS: atom_id res chain seq x y z
N MET A 1 11.42 -43.80 51.62
CA MET A 1 11.15 -42.43 52.10
C MET A 1 11.44 -41.53 50.92
N SER A 2 10.42 -40.89 50.33
CA SER A 2 10.65 -39.91 49.26
C SER A 2 11.37 -38.72 49.89
N HIS A 3 12.56 -38.41 49.38
CA HIS A 3 13.33 -37.28 49.88
C HIS A 3 12.69 -36.00 49.32
N PRO A 4 12.15 -35.11 50.16
CA PRO A 4 11.42 -33.92 49.70
C PRO A 4 12.29 -32.99 48.84
N GLU A 5 13.62 -33.04 49.03
CA GLU A 5 14.59 -32.29 48.23
C GLU A 5 14.63 -32.75 46.76
N ILE A 6 14.43 -34.05 46.49
CA ILE A 6 14.40 -34.59 45.13
C ILE A 6 13.15 -34.10 44.40
N GLU A 7 11.99 -34.08 45.08
CA GLU A 7 10.75 -33.56 44.50
C GLU A 7 10.88 -32.07 44.14
N THR A 8 11.50 -31.26 45.01
CA THR A 8 11.75 -29.83 44.71
C THR A 8 12.73 -29.62 43.54
N PHE A 9 13.75 -30.47 43.43
CA PHE A 9 14.69 -30.41 42.31
C PHE A 9 14.01 -30.80 40.99
N THR A 10 13.19 -31.85 40.99
CA THR A 10 12.44 -32.26 39.79
C THR A 10 11.42 -31.22 39.33
N LEU A 11 10.82 -30.46 40.27
CA LEU A 11 9.94 -29.34 39.94
C LEU A 11 10.74 -28.19 39.31
N LEU A 12 11.90 -27.85 39.87
CA LEU A 12 12.78 -26.83 39.32
C LEU A 12 13.32 -27.21 37.93
N GLU A 13 13.62 -28.50 37.72
CA GLU A 13 14.04 -29.04 36.42
C GLU A 13 12.91 -28.93 35.38
N ALA A 14 11.67 -29.19 35.77
CA ALA A 14 10.50 -29.00 34.91
C ALA A 14 10.31 -27.53 34.53
N ASP A 15 10.42 -26.60 35.48
CA ASP A 15 10.32 -25.16 35.22
C ASP A 15 11.46 -24.65 34.33
N TYR A 16 12.69 -25.14 34.55
CA TYR A 16 13.84 -24.85 33.68
C TYR A 16 13.62 -25.37 32.25
N SER A 17 13.11 -26.58 32.11
CA SER A 17 12.80 -27.17 30.80
C SER A 17 11.77 -26.34 30.05
N LEU A 18 10.69 -25.93 30.71
CA LEU A 18 9.67 -25.04 30.14
C LEU A 18 10.27 -23.69 29.69
N LEU A 19 11.12 -23.09 30.51
CA LEU A 19 11.80 -21.84 30.16
C LEU A 19 12.75 -22.03 28.97
N SER A 20 13.50 -23.12 28.95
CA SER A 20 14.42 -23.46 27.85
C SER A 20 13.67 -23.63 26.53
N THR A 21 12.55 -24.37 26.54
CA THR A 21 11.67 -24.51 25.36
C THR A 21 11.12 -23.16 24.92
N SER A 22 10.64 -22.32 25.84
CA SER A 22 10.14 -21.00 25.50
C SER A 22 11.22 -20.10 24.88
N ILE A 23 12.46 -20.16 25.37
CA ILE A 23 13.60 -19.43 24.77
C ILE A 23 13.88 -19.95 23.37
N GLN A 24 13.84 -21.26 23.16
CA GLN A 24 14.06 -21.87 21.86
C GLN A 24 12.99 -21.44 20.85
N ASP A 25 11.71 -21.46 21.24
CA ASP A 25 10.61 -20.99 20.40
C ASP A 25 10.77 -19.51 20.03
N GLN A 26 11.21 -18.67 20.97
CA GLN A 26 11.48 -17.25 20.69
C GLN A 26 12.63 -17.06 19.71
N LEU A 27 13.70 -17.85 19.82
CA LEU A 27 14.81 -17.83 18.88
C LEU A 27 14.38 -18.26 17.48
N ASP A 28 13.61 -19.34 17.37
CA ASP A 28 13.13 -19.86 16.09
C ASP A 28 12.20 -18.86 15.40
N ASN A 29 11.30 -18.23 16.16
CA ASN A 29 10.44 -17.15 15.65
C ASN A 29 11.25 -15.95 15.14
N LEU A 30 12.32 -15.57 15.84
CA LEU A 30 13.19 -14.46 15.43
C LEU A 30 13.95 -14.81 14.16
N ILE A 31 14.49 -16.03 14.06
CA ILE A 31 15.18 -16.53 12.86
C ILE A 31 14.21 -16.54 11.66
N SER A 32 13.00 -17.10 11.81
CA SER A 32 11.99 -17.08 10.75
C SER A 32 11.62 -15.66 10.33
N SER A 33 11.43 -14.75 11.28
CA SER A 33 11.13 -13.34 11.00
C SER A 33 12.26 -12.66 10.23
N THR A 34 13.53 -12.95 10.56
CA THR A 34 14.68 -12.42 9.83
C THR A 34 14.78 -12.96 8.40
N SER A 35 14.49 -14.24 8.18
CA SER A 35 14.45 -14.84 6.85
C SER A 35 13.35 -14.24 5.98
N GLN A 36 12.14 -14.04 6.53
CA GLN A 36 11.04 -13.38 5.82
C GLN A 36 11.39 -11.96 5.41
N LEU A 37 12.11 -11.24 6.27
CA LEU A 37 12.57 -9.89 5.97
C LEU A 37 13.61 -9.89 4.84
N GLU A 38 14.51 -10.87 4.79
CA GLU A 38 15.46 -11.06 3.68
C GLU A 38 14.75 -11.33 2.35
N GLU A 39 13.75 -12.21 2.36
CA GLU A 39 12.91 -12.49 1.19
C GLU A 39 12.19 -11.22 0.70
N ALA A 40 11.63 -10.43 1.62
CA ALA A 40 10.98 -9.17 1.28
C ALA A 40 11.95 -8.15 0.65
N PHE A 41 13.18 -8.06 1.16
CA PHE A 41 14.22 -7.21 0.57
C PHE A 41 14.65 -7.69 -0.82
N SER A 42 14.76 -9.01 -1.02
CA SER A 42 15.05 -9.61 -2.32
C SER A 42 13.96 -9.27 -3.34
N GLU A 43 12.69 -9.43 -2.95
CA GLU A 43 11.54 -9.10 -3.80
C GLU A 43 11.47 -7.61 -4.11
N ALA A 44 11.73 -6.74 -3.13
CA ALA A 44 11.75 -5.30 -3.35
C ALA A 44 12.88 -4.88 -4.31
N ARG A 45 14.05 -5.54 -4.27
CA ARG A 45 15.12 -5.34 -5.28
C ARG A 45 14.69 -5.80 -6.67
N ARG A 46 14.01 -6.94 -6.78
CA ARG A 46 13.46 -7.43 -8.05
C ARG A 46 12.43 -6.46 -8.65
N LEU A 47 11.61 -5.83 -7.80
CA LEU A 47 10.66 -4.80 -8.23
C LEU A 47 11.37 -3.52 -8.70
N LEU A 48 12.41 -3.07 -7.99
CA LEU A 48 13.23 -1.95 -8.46
C LEU A 48 13.88 -2.24 -9.81
N GLU A 49 14.41 -3.45 -10.01
CA GLU A 49 14.99 -3.85 -11.30
C GLU A 49 13.94 -3.80 -12.42
N GLN A 50 12.72 -4.29 -12.17
CA GLN A 50 11.62 -4.17 -13.12
C GLN A 50 11.23 -2.71 -13.39
N MET A 51 11.18 -1.85 -12.37
CA MET A 51 10.95 -0.42 -12.54
C MET A 51 12.04 0.23 -13.39
N HIS A 52 13.29 -0.17 -13.21
CA HIS A 52 14.42 0.31 -14.00
C HIS A 52 14.25 -0.05 -15.48
N LEU A 53 13.92 -1.32 -15.79
CA LEU A 53 13.66 -1.76 -17.16
C LEU A 53 12.49 -1.00 -17.79
N ARG A 54 11.40 -0.79 -17.04
CA ARG A 54 10.25 0.01 -17.51
C ARG A 54 10.63 1.46 -17.76
N LEU A 55 11.48 2.05 -16.92
CA LEU A 55 11.97 3.42 -17.07
C LEU A 55 12.77 3.61 -18.37
N GLN A 56 13.56 2.60 -18.77
CA GLN A 56 14.30 2.63 -20.03
C GLN A 56 13.38 2.64 -21.26
N ALA A 57 12.22 1.97 -21.18
CA ALA A 57 11.23 1.94 -22.25
C ALA A 57 10.41 3.24 -22.39
N ILE A 58 10.43 4.14 -21.39
CA ILE A 58 9.66 5.40 -21.39
C ILE A 58 10.39 6.47 -22.23
N PRO A 59 9.70 7.26 -23.06
CA PRO A 59 10.29 8.39 -23.78
C PRO A 59 10.96 9.43 -22.86
N ASN A 60 12.06 10.03 -23.30
CA ASN A 60 12.93 10.85 -22.46
C ASN A 60 12.23 12.09 -21.85
N THR A 61 11.19 12.61 -22.52
CA THR A 61 10.38 13.76 -22.08
C THR A 61 9.56 13.50 -20.81
N LEU A 62 9.13 12.25 -20.58
CA LEU A 62 8.34 11.84 -19.41
C LEU A 62 9.19 11.14 -18.34
N ARG A 63 10.45 10.85 -18.65
CA ARG A 63 11.33 9.99 -17.84
C ARG A 63 11.94 10.70 -16.64
N GLN A 64 12.19 12.01 -16.73
CA GLN A 64 12.91 12.78 -15.72
C GLN A 64 12.27 12.72 -14.31
N PRO A 65 10.95 12.97 -14.13
CA PRO A 65 10.33 12.88 -12.81
C PRO A 65 10.31 11.44 -12.26
N LEU A 66 10.13 10.44 -13.13
CA LEU A 66 10.11 9.03 -12.74
C LEU A 66 11.50 8.52 -12.34
N THR A 67 12.56 9.02 -12.98
CA THR A 67 13.94 8.72 -12.62
C THR A 67 14.29 9.27 -11.24
N ALA A 68 13.80 10.45 -10.89
CA ALA A 68 14.00 11.04 -9.57
C ALA A 68 13.34 10.22 -8.47
N LYS A 69 12.10 9.73 -8.71
CA LYS A 69 11.40 8.83 -7.79
C LYS A 69 12.16 7.51 -7.61
N TYR A 70 12.52 6.84 -8.72
CA TYR A 70 13.30 5.60 -8.70
C TYR A 70 14.60 5.72 -7.88
N ARG A 71 15.35 6.83 -8.03
CA ARG A 71 16.57 7.07 -7.26
C ARG A 71 16.31 7.24 -5.76
N THR A 72 15.20 7.86 -5.40
CA THR A 72 14.80 8.05 -4.00
C THR A 72 14.41 6.73 -3.37
N ASP A 73 13.60 5.93 -4.09
CA ASP A 73 13.15 4.62 -3.64
C ASP A 73 14.34 3.65 -3.49
N SER A 74 15.27 3.66 -4.45
CA SER A 74 16.51 2.87 -4.38
C SER A 74 17.37 3.22 -3.16
N ARG A 75 17.56 4.52 -2.87
CA ARG A 75 18.33 4.96 -1.69
C ARG A 75 17.66 4.53 -0.39
N THR A 76 16.35 4.67 -0.31
CA THR A 76 15.57 4.28 0.87
C THR A 76 15.71 2.78 1.13
N LEU A 77 15.63 1.95 0.09
CA LEU A 77 15.82 0.50 0.22
C LEU A 77 17.24 0.14 0.66
N ASP A 78 18.26 0.82 0.13
CA ASP A 78 19.66 0.61 0.53
C ASP A 78 19.90 1.00 2.00
N GLU A 79 19.29 2.09 2.47
CA GLU A 79 19.36 2.52 3.87
C GLU A 79 18.70 1.50 4.81
N GLN A 80 17.50 1.03 4.46
CA GLN A 80 16.78 0.00 5.21
C GLN A 80 17.56 -1.31 5.26
N TYR A 81 18.16 -1.73 4.13
CA TYR A 81 18.99 -2.93 4.08
C TYR A 81 20.25 -2.79 4.94
N LYS A 82 20.90 -1.63 4.95
CA LYS A 82 22.04 -1.36 5.84
C LYS A 82 21.66 -1.44 7.32
N GLN A 83 20.52 -0.87 7.71
CA GLN A 83 20.02 -0.96 9.09
C GLN A 83 19.75 -2.41 9.50
N PHE A 84 19.14 -3.20 8.61
CA PHE A 84 18.92 -4.63 8.83
C PHE A 84 20.24 -5.39 9.01
N GLN A 85 21.23 -5.14 8.16
CA GLN A 85 22.55 -5.77 8.27
C GLN A 85 23.29 -5.36 9.54
N GLN A 86 23.14 -4.12 10.01
CA GLN A 86 23.66 -3.68 11.30
C GLN A 86 23.02 -4.45 12.45
N PHE A 87 21.69 -4.56 12.48
CA PHE A 87 20.97 -5.34 13.50
C PHE A 87 21.41 -6.83 13.53
N ARG A 88 21.67 -7.42 12.36
CA ARG A 88 22.18 -8.79 12.25
C ARG A 88 23.65 -8.92 12.69
N SER A 89 24.47 -7.91 12.43
CA SER A 89 25.91 -7.92 12.68
C SER A 89 26.31 -7.43 14.07
N THR A 90 25.40 -6.79 14.83
CA THR A 90 25.68 -6.32 16.19
C THR A 90 26.00 -7.50 17.10
N LYS A 91 27.29 -7.69 17.36
CA LYS A 91 27.77 -8.58 18.42
C LYS A 91 27.37 -7.99 19.77
N PRO A 92 27.00 -8.82 20.77
CA PRO A 92 26.47 -8.37 22.07
C PRO A 92 27.45 -7.52 22.90
N SER A 93 28.70 -7.36 22.50
CA SER A 93 29.70 -6.50 23.14
C SER A 93 29.39 -4.99 23.03
N ASP A 94 28.71 -4.54 21.97
CA ASP A 94 28.43 -3.11 21.75
C ASP A 94 27.12 -2.62 22.40
N LEU A 95 26.24 -3.53 22.82
CA LEU A 95 25.01 -3.18 23.53
C LEU A 95 25.25 -2.80 25.00
N ARG A 96 26.42 -3.17 25.55
CA ARG A 96 26.77 -2.92 26.96
C ARG A 96 27.36 -1.52 27.20
N THR A 97 27.90 -0.87 26.17
CA THR A 97 28.49 0.47 26.27
C THR A 97 27.48 1.59 26.08
N VAL A 98 26.38 1.34 25.36
CA VAL A 98 25.31 2.36 25.14
C VAL A 98 24.32 2.42 26.30
N ARG A 99 24.13 1.34 27.08
CA ARG A 99 23.08 1.27 28.12
C ARG A 99 23.54 1.67 29.53
N VAL A 100 24.84 1.86 29.75
CA VAL A 100 25.41 2.11 31.10
C VAL A 100 25.66 3.60 31.39
N GLN A 101 25.63 4.48 30.37
CA GLN A 101 25.70 5.92 30.62
C GLN A 101 24.31 6.51 30.87
N SER A 102 23.96 6.54 32.17
CA SER A 102 22.96 7.44 32.78
C SER A 102 21.58 7.49 32.12
N ASN A 103 20.67 6.61 32.54
CA ASN A 103 19.25 6.93 32.50
C ASN A 103 18.84 7.52 33.85
N SER A 104 19.09 8.82 34.03
CA SER A 104 18.32 9.58 35.00
C SER A 104 16.85 9.56 34.57
N ALA A 105 15.89 9.50 35.49
CA ALA A 105 14.46 9.45 35.17
C ALA A 105 14.02 10.58 34.21
N ALA A 106 14.73 11.71 34.23
CA ALA A 106 14.54 12.84 33.33
C ALA A 106 14.90 12.55 31.86
N GLN A 107 15.95 11.77 31.58
CA GLN A 107 16.30 11.35 30.22
C GLN A 107 15.26 10.38 29.65
N LEU A 108 14.78 9.45 30.48
CA LEU A 108 13.75 8.49 30.08
C LEU A 108 12.43 9.19 29.72
N GLN A 109 12.06 10.24 30.47
CA GLN A 109 10.90 11.07 30.16
C GLN A 109 11.10 11.90 28.88
N ARG A 110 12.30 12.41 28.63
CA ARG A 110 12.63 13.14 27.40
C ARG A 110 12.58 12.25 26.17
N ASP A 111 13.07 11.02 26.27
CA ASP A 111 13.02 10.03 25.18
C ASP A 111 11.56 9.65 24.86
N GLN A 112 10.72 9.47 25.89
CA GLN A 112 9.29 9.27 25.69
C GLN A 112 8.63 10.46 24.98
N LEU A 113 8.95 11.70 25.35
CA LEU A 113 8.43 12.89 24.69
C LEU A 113 8.88 12.97 23.22
N LEU A 114 10.13 12.64 22.90
CA LEU A 114 10.63 12.60 21.52
C LEU A 114 9.92 11.54 20.67
N VAL A 115 9.63 10.38 21.26
CA VAL A 115 8.86 9.32 20.58
C VAL A 115 7.42 9.78 20.34
N VAL A 116 6.80 10.43 21.32
CA VAL A 116 5.45 10.99 21.17
C VAL A 116 5.42 12.08 20.10
N ASP A 117 6.40 12.99 20.08
CA ASP A 117 6.51 14.03 19.06
C ASP A 117 6.66 13.45 17.65
N SER A 118 7.55 12.46 17.49
CA SER A 118 7.73 11.75 16.22
C SER A 118 6.43 11.09 15.73
N ARG A 119 5.64 10.51 16.64
CA ARG A 119 4.31 9.95 16.31
C ARG A 119 3.31 11.03 15.90
N ILE A 120 3.30 12.16 16.57
CA ILE A 120 2.43 13.30 16.23
C ILE A 120 2.82 13.87 14.86
N GLN A 121 4.11 14.04 14.58
CA GLN A 121 4.58 14.52 13.27
C GLN A 121 4.18 13.56 12.15
N ASN A 122 4.36 12.24 12.34
CA ASN A 122 3.94 11.23 11.38
C ASN A 122 2.41 11.20 11.19
N SER A 123 1.64 11.33 12.28
CA SER A 123 0.18 11.42 12.22
C SER A 123 -0.27 12.67 11.47
N THR A 124 0.37 13.81 11.71
CA THR A 124 0.10 15.09 11.03
C THR A 124 0.38 14.98 9.53
N ALA A 125 1.53 14.41 9.15
CA ALA A 125 1.88 14.17 7.74
C ALA A 125 0.88 13.22 7.05
N SER A 126 0.44 12.18 7.75
CA SER A 126 -0.59 11.25 7.26
C SER A 126 -1.95 11.94 7.07
N LEU A 127 -2.37 12.77 8.04
CA LEU A 127 -3.60 13.57 7.96
C LEU A 127 -3.57 14.56 6.80
N GLN A 128 -2.46 15.29 6.60
CA GLN A 128 -2.29 16.19 5.46
C GLN A 128 -2.35 15.44 4.12
N ARG A 129 -1.76 14.24 4.06
CA ARG A 129 -1.85 13.38 2.87
C ARG A 129 -3.30 12.93 2.62
N SER A 130 -4.01 12.50 3.66
CA SER A 130 -5.42 12.09 3.57
C SER A 130 -6.31 13.24 3.11
N GLN A 131 -6.09 14.46 3.62
CA GLN A 131 -6.81 15.65 3.20
C GLN A 131 -6.59 15.95 1.72
N ARG A 132 -5.34 15.88 1.24
CA ARG A 132 -5.03 16.08 -0.18
C ARG A 132 -5.71 15.03 -1.06
N LEU A 133 -5.66 13.75 -0.66
CA LEU A 133 -6.32 12.66 -1.40
C LEU A 133 -7.84 12.83 -1.41
N ALA A 134 -8.44 13.27 -0.31
CA ALA A 134 -9.87 13.56 -0.24
C ALA A 134 -10.27 14.69 -1.20
N GLN A 135 -9.49 15.78 -1.25
CA GLN A 135 -9.70 16.89 -2.18
C GLN A 135 -9.56 16.45 -3.64
N GLU A 136 -8.54 15.63 -3.95
CA GLU A 136 -8.36 15.06 -5.29
C GLU A 136 -9.54 14.15 -5.68
N SER A 137 -10.00 13.31 -4.75
CA SER A 137 -11.17 12.46 -4.96
C SER A 137 -12.46 13.26 -5.14
N GLU A 138 -12.63 14.38 -4.45
CA GLU A 138 -13.76 15.29 -4.62
C GLU A 138 -13.74 15.93 -6.02
N SER A 139 -12.57 16.37 -6.48
CA SER A 139 -12.39 16.91 -7.83
C SER A 139 -12.74 15.87 -8.90
N ILE A 140 -12.22 14.64 -8.78
CA ILE A 140 -12.54 13.54 -9.70
C ILE A 140 -14.05 13.24 -9.66
N GLY A 141 -14.65 13.22 -8.47
CA GLY A 141 -16.10 13.03 -8.32
C GLY A 141 -16.92 14.11 -9.01
N ALA A 142 -16.50 15.38 -8.91
CA ALA A 142 -17.13 16.50 -9.60
C ALA A 142 -17.04 16.35 -11.13
N ASP A 143 -15.87 15.97 -11.66
CA ASP A 143 -15.66 15.72 -13.09
C ASP A 143 -16.53 14.57 -13.60
N VAL A 144 -16.63 13.47 -12.85
CA VAL A 144 -17.50 12.33 -13.18
C VAL A 144 -18.97 12.75 -13.20
N LEU A 145 -19.42 13.54 -12.23
CA LEU A 145 -20.80 14.05 -12.22
C LEU A 145 -21.09 14.96 -13.41
N GLN A 146 -20.12 15.79 -13.82
CA GLN A 146 -20.24 16.61 -15.01
C GLN A 146 -20.33 15.75 -16.27
N GLU A 147 -19.50 14.71 -16.40
CA GLU A 147 -19.55 13.79 -17.52
C GLU A 147 -20.87 13.02 -17.59
N LEU A 148 -21.36 12.49 -16.45
CA LEU A 148 -22.66 11.83 -16.38
C LEU A 148 -23.80 12.76 -16.80
N ARG A 149 -23.72 14.05 -16.47
CA ARG A 149 -24.70 15.05 -16.93
C ARG A 149 -24.67 15.19 -18.46
N CYS A 150 -23.48 15.30 -19.05
CA CYS A 150 -23.31 15.39 -20.51
C CYS A 150 -23.76 14.11 -21.22
N GLN A 151 -23.49 12.94 -20.64
CA GLN A 151 -23.94 11.65 -21.16
C GLN A 151 -25.48 11.55 -21.13
N ARG A 152 -26.10 11.98 -20.03
CA ARG A 152 -27.58 12.05 -19.93
C ARG A 152 -28.16 12.96 -21.01
N GLU A 153 -27.63 14.15 -21.19
CA GLU A 153 -28.09 15.08 -22.24
C GLU A 153 -27.95 14.45 -23.65
N THR A 154 -26.86 13.71 -23.86
CA THR A 154 -26.66 12.97 -25.12
C THR A 154 -27.72 11.89 -25.31
N ILE A 155 -28.05 11.12 -24.28
CA ILE A 155 -29.10 10.09 -24.33
C ILE A 155 -30.49 10.70 -24.57
N GLU A 156 -30.81 11.81 -23.90
CA GLU A 156 -32.07 12.52 -24.13
C GLU A 156 -32.16 13.03 -25.58
N ARG A 157 -31.07 13.57 -26.12
CA ARG A 157 -31.00 14.01 -27.52
C ARG A 157 -31.11 12.85 -28.51
N THR A 158 -30.45 11.73 -28.27
CA THR A 158 -30.57 10.55 -29.15
C THR A 158 -31.98 9.97 -29.09
N GLY A 159 -32.60 9.90 -27.91
CA GLY A 159 -33.98 9.47 -27.73
C GLY A 159 -34.98 10.32 -28.54
N THR A 160 -34.89 11.66 -28.43
CA THR A 160 -35.73 12.56 -29.24
C THR A 160 -35.46 12.43 -30.74
N GLY A 161 -34.21 12.18 -31.14
CA GLY A 161 -33.83 11.90 -32.53
C GLY A 161 -34.45 10.60 -33.06
N LEU A 162 -34.42 9.53 -32.27
CA LEU A 162 -35.01 8.24 -32.62
C LEU A 162 -36.54 8.36 -32.80
N GLN A 163 -37.22 9.05 -31.88
CA GLN A 163 -38.68 9.28 -32.00
C GLN A 163 -39.05 10.06 -33.26
N LYS A 164 -38.25 11.07 -33.64
CA LYS A 164 -38.44 11.81 -34.90
C LYS A 164 -38.19 10.92 -36.13
N SER A 165 -37.17 10.07 -36.07
CA SER A 165 -36.84 9.12 -37.14
C SER A 165 -37.96 8.09 -37.33
N GLU A 166 -38.49 7.54 -36.23
CA GLU A 166 -39.63 6.62 -36.24
C GLU A 166 -40.86 7.25 -36.93
N GLY A 167 -41.24 8.48 -36.57
CA GLY A 167 -42.32 9.18 -37.25
C GLY A 167 -42.05 9.53 -38.72
N ALA A 168 -40.78 9.66 -39.14
CA ALA A 168 -40.41 9.81 -40.56
C ALA A 168 -40.52 8.47 -41.30
N LEU A 169 -40.11 7.37 -40.69
CA LEU A 169 -40.25 6.02 -41.22
C LEU A 169 -41.73 5.63 -41.39
N GLU A 170 -42.59 5.93 -40.41
CA GLU A 170 -44.04 5.70 -40.53
C GLU A 170 -44.65 6.46 -41.70
N ARG A 171 -44.28 7.74 -41.88
CA ARG A 171 -44.72 8.55 -43.02
C ARG A 171 -44.23 7.97 -44.35
N SER A 172 -42.97 7.55 -44.41
CA SER A 172 -42.39 6.88 -45.59
C SER A 172 -43.13 5.59 -45.92
N MET A 173 -43.38 4.74 -44.91
CA MET A 173 -44.12 3.49 -45.04
C MET A 173 -45.55 3.73 -45.53
N LYS A 174 -46.22 4.78 -45.03
CA LYS A 174 -47.56 5.18 -45.49
C LYS A 174 -47.53 5.61 -46.96
N SER A 175 -46.57 6.45 -47.36
CA SER A 175 -46.41 6.88 -48.75
C SER A 175 -46.16 5.70 -49.69
N ILE A 176 -45.29 4.75 -49.30
CA ILE A 176 -45.04 3.53 -50.08
C ILE A 176 -46.32 2.71 -50.24
N LYS A 177 -47.11 2.54 -49.17
CA LYS A 177 -48.39 1.83 -49.23
C LYS A 177 -49.37 2.50 -50.20
N GLU A 178 -49.47 3.83 -50.19
CA GLU A 178 -50.36 4.55 -51.11
C GLU A 178 -49.89 4.47 -52.57
N LEU A 179 -48.58 4.57 -52.82
CA LEU A 179 -48.00 4.36 -54.16
C LEU A 179 -48.27 2.94 -54.69
N GLY A 180 -48.08 1.92 -53.86
CA GLY A 180 -48.37 0.53 -54.22
C GLY A 180 -49.84 0.29 -54.58
N LYS A 181 -50.78 0.94 -53.87
CA LYS A 181 -52.20 0.92 -54.23
C LYS A 181 -52.49 1.62 -55.55
N GLY A 182 -51.81 2.74 -55.83
CA GLY A 182 -51.98 3.50 -57.08
C GLY A 182 -51.49 2.73 -58.31
N TRP A 183 -50.39 1.99 -58.18
CA TRP A 183 -49.83 1.17 -59.26
C TRP A 183 -50.71 -0.02 -59.65
N PHE A 184 -51.43 -0.62 -58.70
CA PHE A 184 -52.35 -1.74 -58.96
C PHE A 184 -53.70 -1.33 -59.57
N ARG A 185 -53.94 -0.03 -59.80
CA ARG A 185 -55.19 0.51 -60.37
C ARG A 185 -55.08 0.91 -61.83
N PHE A 186 -53.99 0.56 -62.50
CA PHE A 186 -53.78 0.59 -63.95
C PHE A 186 -53.59 -0.84 -64.46
#